data_AF-A0A5C2FQU8-F1
#
_entry.id   AF-A0A5C2FQU8-F1
#
_cell.length_a   1.000
_cell.length_b   1.000
_cell.length_c   1.000
_cell.angle_alpha   90.00
_cell.angle_beta   90.00
_cell.angle_gamma   90.00
#
_symmetry.space_group_name_H-M   'P 1'
#
loop_
_entity.id
_entity.type
_entity.pdbx_description
1 polymer ?
#
loop_
_entity_poly.entity_id
_entity_poly.type
_entity_poly.pdbx_seq_one_letter_code
_entity_poly.pdbx_strand_id
1 'polypeptide(L)'
;MRSTLICVLSRRRAWMTRLLRSAHRVELSWMGRGRDCHGGYSRTAQETNSASWRRRLPLMTDPETSGVASRKHRFYARKNVQLHLGTEHSHAMVPGRPRRGIVVLALLLATLAHLLAQLFWPSGLLANATQILLMPLLAGAVISFTTSPRGRLIRLVLAALFFSWVGDALPRFMDGDPAFLAMVGAFLVAQFFYIGALARYWKSSILRRWWMLFPYLAAFAVLLILCSPGAGALLAPVIIYGLALMVMAILSTGLGPVAGSGGAIFFLSDSLIALRSFTDIGIPAMGFWIMLTYVAGQAMISYAASQRDAQEKSTTTCR
;
A
#
# COMPACT_ATOMS: atom_id res chain seq x y z
N MET A 1 -5.37 -8.68 -50.14
CA MET A 1 -5.60 -8.80 -48.68
C MET A 1 -4.73 -9.85 -47.96
N ARG A 2 -4.27 -10.94 -48.60
CA ARG A 2 -3.37 -11.93 -47.94
C ARG A 2 -1.92 -11.44 -47.70
N SER A 3 -1.38 -10.58 -48.56
CA SER A 3 0.02 -10.13 -48.49
C SER A 3 0.33 -9.19 -47.31
N THR A 4 -0.65 -8.41 -46.86
CA THR A 4 -0.49 -7.47 -45.73
C THR A 4 -0.46 -8.20 -44.38
N LEU A 5 -1.21 -9.30 -44.24
CA LEU A 5 -1.24 -10.12 -43.02
C LEU A 5 0.10 -10.84 -42.78
N ILE A 6 0.74 -11.31 -43.87
CA ILE A 6 2.05 -11.98 -43.82
C ILE A 6 3.16 -10.99 -43.43
N CYS A 7 3.07 -9.73 -43.88
CA CYS A 7 4.03 -8.68 -43.54
C CYS A 7 3.95 -8.24 -42.06
N VAL A 8 2.73 -8.20 -41.49
CA VAL A 8 2.52 -7.87 -40.06
C VAL A 8 2.98 -9.03 -39.16
N LEU A 9 2.73 -10.28 -39.56
CA LEU A 9 3.15 -11.46 -38.80
C LEU A 9 4.68 -11.70 -38.85
N SER A 10 5.36 -11.31 -39.93
CA SER A 10 6.83 -11.40 -40.02
C SER A 10 7.52 -10.33 -39.17
N ARG A 11 6.98 -9.10 -39.12
CA ARG A 11 7.49 -8.03 -38.24
C ARG A 11 7.34 -8.36 -36.75
N ARG A 12 6.25 -9.04 -36.34
CA ARG A 12 6.07 -9.51 -34.96
C ARG A 12 7.10 -10.57 -34.53
N ARG A 13 7.44 -11.52 -35.42
CA ARG A 13 8.48 -12.54 -35.14
C ARG A 13 9.90 -11.97 -35.09
N ALA A 14 10.22 -11.00 -35.93
CA ALA A 14 11.52 -10.33 -35.92
C ALA A 14 11.75 -9.48 -34.64
N TRP A 15 10.69 -8.89 -34.08
CA TRP A 15 10.77 -8.14 -32.82
C TRP A 15 10.95 -9.06 -31.60
N MET A 16 10.22 -10.17 -31.54
CA MET A 16 10.31 -11.16 -30.44
C MET A 16 11.70 -11.81 -30.33
N THR A 17 12.33 -12.10 -31.48
CA THR A 17 13.69 -12.70 -31.52
C THR A 17 14.81 -11.70 -31.22
N ARG A 18 14.56 -10.38 -31.28
CA ARG A 18 15.50 -9.35 -30.79
C ARG A 18 15.40 -9.17 -29.28
N LEU A 19 14.19 -9.18 -28.71
CA LEU A 19 13.95 -9.10 -27.26
C LEU A 19 14.53 -10.29 -26.47
N LEU A 20 14.42 -11.51 -27.01
CA LEU A 20 15.00 -12.69 -26.38
C LEU A 20 16.54 -12.71 -26.42
N ARG A 21 17.16 -12.11 -27.45
CA ARG A 21 18.62 -12.00 -27.56
C ARG A 21 19.23 -10.88 -26.72
N SER A 22 18.47 -9.84 -26.38
CA SER A 22 18.91 -8.81 -25.42
C SER A 22 18.79 -9.29 -23.96
N ALA A 23 17.78 -10.10 -23.63
CA ALA A 23 17.65 -10.69 -22.29
C ALA A 23 18.83 -11.63 -21.95
N HIS A 24 19.22 -12.51 -22.88
CA HIS A 24 20.32 -13.46 -22.65
C HIS A 24 21.71 -12.81 -22.55
N ARG A 25 21.88 -11.59 -23.10
CA ARG A 25 23.17 -10.86 -23.06
C ARG A 25 23.40 -10.12 -21.75
N VAL A 26 22.32 -9.78 -21.02
CA VAL A 26 22.40 -9.15 -19.69
C VAL A 26 22.75 -10.19 -18.62
N GLU A 27 22.27 -11.42 -18.75
CA GLU A 27 22.50 -12.50 -17.78
C GLU A 27 23.96 -12.99 -17.74
N LEU A 28 24.64 -13.02 -18.90
CA LEU A 28 26.07 -13.39 -19.00
C LEU A 28 27.04 -12.32 -18.44
N SER A 29 26.62 -11.06 -18.35
CA SER A 29 27.42 -9.96 -17.77
C SER A 29 27.49 -10.00 -16.24
N TRP A 30 26.54 -10.70 -15.60
CA TRP A 30 26.44 -10.82 -14.14
C TRP A 30 27.11 -12.08 -13.58
N MET A 31 27.25 -13.15 -14.36
CA MET A 31 27.93 -14.38 -13.91
C MET A 31 29.47 -14.31 -13.94
N GLY A 32 30.06 -13.32 -14.61
CA GLY A 32 31.52 -13.18 -14.74
C GLY A 32 32.24 -12.38 -13.64
N ARG A 33 31.52 -11.85 -12.63
CA ARG A 33 32.07 -10.86 -11.68
C ARG A 33 32.07 -11.28 -10.21
N GLY A 34 31.82 -12.57 -9.92
CA GLY A 34 31.64 -13.10 -8.56
C GLY A 34 32.70 -14.11 -8.08
N ARG A 35 33.82 -14.27 -8.80
CA ARG A 35 34.94 -15.10 -8.35
C ARG A 35 36.21 -14.28 -8.48
N ASP A 36 36.65 -13.69 -7.37
CA ASP A 36 38.05 -13.66 -6.94
C ASP A 36 38.17 -12.84 -5.65
N CYS A 37 39.20 -13.14 -4.87
CA CYS A 37 39.64 -12.51 -3.61
C CYS A 37 39.13 -13.15 -2.29
N HIS A 38 39.54 -14.40 -2.06
CA HIS A 38 39.99 -14.84 -0.73
C HIS A 38 41.49 -15.14 -0.80
N GLY A 39 42.28 -14.61 0.14
CA GLY A 39 43.63 -15.09 0.44
C GLY A 39 44.68 -13.98 0.58
N GLY A 40 45.30 -13.87 1.76
CA GLY A 40 46.46 -12.99 1.97
C GLY A 40 46.81 -12.79 3.45
N TYR A 41 47.46 -13.77 4.06
CA TYR A 41 48.10 -13.70 5.36
C TYR A 41 49.58 -13.35 5.16
N SER A 42 50.09 -12.30 5.81
CA SER A 42 51.54 -12.14 6.05
C SER A 42 51.84 -11.17 7.20
N ARG A 43 52.71 -11.65 8.09
CA ARG A 43 53.38 -10.95 9.20
C ARG A 43 54.55 -10.10 8.71
N THR A 44 54.79 -8.96 9.38
CA THR A 44 56.08 -8.39 9.84
C THR A 44 55.75 -7.05 10.54
N ALA A 45 55.91 -6.89 11.86
CA ALA A 45 57.14 -6.68 12.65
C ALA A 45 57.86 -5.32 12.41
N GLN A 46 57.64 -4.35 13.31
CA GLN A 46 58.59 -3.32 13.78
C GLN A 46 57.87 -2.47 14.87
N GLU A 47 58.11 -2.66 16.17
CA GLU A 47 59.18 -2.09 17.03
C GLU A 47 59.05 -0.57 17.30
N THR A 48 58.68 -0.17 18.53
CA THR A 48 59.58 0.51 19.51
C THR A 48 58.82 1.17 20.69
N ASN A 49 59.40 0.96 21.89
CA ASN A 49 59.49 1.85 23.08
C ASN A 49 58.22 2.35 23.81
N SER A 50 58.17 2.51 25.14
CA SER A 50 59.04 2.19 26.29
C SER A 50 58.31 2.65 27.58
N ALA A 51 58.78 2.16 28.74
CA ALA A 51 58.65 2.74 30.10
C ALA A 51 57.28 2.61 30.83
N SER A 52 57.22 1.73 31.83
CA SER A 52 57.18 2.04 33.29
C SER A 52 55.78 2.45 33.77
N TRP A 53 55.10 1.70 34.65
CA TRP A 53 55.34 1.69 36.10
C TRP A 53 54.80 0.42 36.80
N ARG A 54 55.65 -0.14 37.65
CA ARG A 54 55.37 -0.95 38.86
C ARG A 54 54.38 -0.21 39.78
N ARG A 55 53.52 -0.78 40.64
CA ARG A 55 53.48 -1.94 41.57
C ARG A 55 52.05 -1.85 42.19
N ARG A 56 51.32 -2.88 42.65
CA ARG A 56 51.64 -3.82 43.74
C ARG A 56 50.46 -4.82 43.92
N LEU A 57 50.75 -6.12 43.90
CA LEU A 57 49.97 -7.23 44.48
C LEU A 57 50.24 -7.31 46.00
N PRO A 58 49.44 -8.09 46.78
CA PRO A 58 49.76 -9.51 47.06
C PRO A 58 48.53 -10.44 46.87
N LEU A 59 48.59 -11.63 46.22
CA LEU A 59 49.20 -12.91 46.66
C LEU A 59 48.61 -13.40 48.01
N MET A 60 48.19 -14.64 48.26
CA MET A 60 48.21 -15.99 47.65
C MET A 60 47.45 -16.87 48.69
N THR A 61 46.66 -17.90 48.40
CA THR A 61 47.05 -19.32 48.19
C THR A 61 45.78 -20.18 48.21
N ASP A 62 45.61 -21.09 47.24
CA ASP A 62 44.80 -22.32 47.36
C ASP A 62 45.61 -23.42 48.12
N PRO A 63 45.02 -24.56 48.54
CA PRO A 63 44.84 -25.70 47.61
C PRO A 63 43.56 -26.56 47.80
N GLU A 64 43.18 -27.19 46.68
CA GLU A 64 42.50 -28.48 46.46
C GLU A 64 41.62 -29.13 47.55
N THR A 65 40.42 -29.58 47.15
CA THR A 65 40.07 -31.02 47.09
C THR A 65 38.77 -31.26 46.33
N SER A 66 38.76 -32.38 45.61
CA SER A 66 37.74 -32.94 44.72
C SER A 66 36.54 -33.54 45.45
N GLY A 67 35.35 -33.53 44.84
CA GLY A 67 34.19 -34.27 45.38
C GLY A 67 32.82 -33.96 44.77
N VAL A 68 32.50 -34.65 43.68
CA VAL A 68 31.20 -35.31 43.33
C VAL A 68 29.87 -34.71 43.85
N ALA A 69 29.06 -34.24 42.89
CA ALA A 69 27.60 -34.36 42.72
C ALA A 69 26.67 -34.54 43.95
N SER A 70 25.74 -33.59 44.15
CA SER A 70 24.32 -33.83 44.52
C SER A 70 23.54 -32.51 44.50
N ARG A 71 22.69 -32.27 43.48
CA ARG A 71 21.22 -32.42 43.51
C ARG A 71 20.47 -31.39 44.38
N LYS A 72 19.93 -30.38 43.68
CA LYS A 72 18.61 -29.73 43.79
C LYS A 72 17.94 -29.66 45.19
N HIS A 73 17.70 -28.45 45.70
CA HIS A 73 16.41 -27.74 45.59
C HIS A 73 16.45 -26.45 46.42
N ARG A 74 16.25 -25.32 45.74
CA ARG A 74 16.19 -23.99 46.33
C ARG A 74 14.73 -23.68 46.65
N PHE A 75 14.50 -23.29 47.90
CA PHE A 75 13.44 -22.43 48.44
C PHE A 75 12.53 -21.75 47.40
N TYR A 76 11.21 -21.83 47.60
CA TYR A 76 10.36 -20.62 47.68
C TYR A 76 9.07 -20.93 48.46
N ALA A 77 8.96 -20.30 49.63
CA ALA A 77 7.76 -20.20 50.43
C ALA A 77 6.71 -19.36 49.70
N ARG A 78 5.47 -19.86 49.61
CA ARG A 78 4.30 -19.08 49.17
C ARG A 78 3.36 -18.89 50.35
N LYS A 79 3.37 -17.67 50.91
CA LYS A 79 2.37 -17.18 51.87
C LYS A 79 1.04 -16.96 51.16
N ASN A 80 -0.03 -17.44 51.79
CA ASN A 80 -1.43 -17.08 51.54
C ASN A 80 -1.65 -15.58 51.76
N VAL A 81 -2.29 -14.88 50.82
CA VAL A 81 -3.02 -13.63 51.09
C VAL A 81 -4.15 -13.43 50.06
N GLN A 82 -5.38 -13.55 50.58
CA GLN A 82 -6.65 -12.89 50.23
C GLN A 82 -7.21 -12.90 48.79
N LEU A 83 -8.37 -13.56 48.67
CA LEU A 83 -9.44 -13.23 47.75
C LEU A 83 -9.79 -11.73 47.88
N HIS A 84 -9.54 -10.97 46.81
CA HIS A 84 -10.29 -9.76 46.54
C HIS A 84 -11.53 -10.13 45.73
N LEU A 85 -12.67 -10.18 46.41
CA LEU A 85 -13.99 -9.95 45.80
C LEU A 85 -13.97 -8.52 45.27
N GLY A 86 -13.79 -8.37 43.97
CA GLY A 86 -13.64 -7.09 43.30
C GLY A 86 -14.38 -7.09 41.97
N THR A 87 -15.57 -6.49 42.01
CA THR A 87 -16.24 -5.78 40.92
C THR A 87 -16.64 -6.61 39.69
N GLU A 88 -17.93 -6.94 39.66
CA GLU A 88 -18.80 -6.86 38.48
C GLU A 88 -18.13 -6.07 37.34
N HIS A 89 -17.64 -6.76 36.31
CA HIS A 89 -17.32 -6.14 35.04
C HIS A 89 -18.63 -5.74 34.38
N SER A 90 -19.19 -4.61 34.85
CA SER A 90 -20.05 -3.80 34.01
C SER A 90 -19.27 -3.55 32.73
N HIS A 91 -19.71 -4.20 31.65
CA HIS A 91 -19.32 -3.83 30.29
C HIS A 91 -19.75 -2.39 30.10
N ALA A 92 -18.90 -1.46 30.51
CA ALA A 92 -19.02 -0.06 30.16
C ALA A 92 -18.94 -0.03 28.65
N MET A 93 -20.10 0.04 28.01
CA MET A 93 -20.27 0.43 26.63
C MET A 93 -19.60 1.80 26.51
N VAL A 94 -18.32 1.82 26.16
CA VAL A 94 -17.57 3.06 25.94
C VAL A 94 -18.34 3.79 24.84
N PRO A 95 -19.03 4.91 25.15
CA PRO A 95 -19.85 5.56 24.15
C PRO A 95 -18.91 6.23 23.17
N GLY A 96 -18.62 5.51 22.08
CA GLY A 96 -17.96 6.03 20.91
C GLY A 96 -18.87 7.01 20.20
N ARG A 97 -19.03 8.21 20.78
CA ARG A 97 -19.49 9.49 20.23
C ARG A 97 -20.46 9.36 19.02
N PRO A 98 -21.78 9.64 19.17
CA PRO A 98 -22.80 9.42 18.13
C PRO A 98 -22.46 9.97 16.74
N ARG A 99 -21.61 11.00 16.67
CA ARG A 99 -21.05 11.58 15.45
C ARG A 99 -20.36 10.55 14.53
N ARG A 100 -19.67 9.53 15.06
CA ARG A 100 -19.02 8.49 14.23
C ARG A 100 -20.06 7.64 13.51
N GLY A 101 -21.04 7.12 14.26
CA GLY A 101 -22.13 6.32 13.71
C GLY A 101 -22.92 7.09 12.66
N ILE A 102 -23.21 8.37 12.89
CA ILE A 102 -23.93 9.22 11.94
C ILE A 102 -23.17 9.37 10.62
N VAL A 103 -21.87 9.66 10.66
CA VAL A 103 -21.10 9.85 9.41
C VAL A 103 -20.92 8.55 8.64
N VAL A 104 -20.69 7.43 9.32
CA VAL A 104 -20.61 6.12 8.67
C VAL A 104 -21.97 5.73 8.07
N LEU A 105 -23.06 5.94 8.81
CA LEU A 105 -24.40 5.69 8.29
C LEU A 105 -24.69 6.55 7.06
N ALA A 106 -24.34 7.84 7.09
CA ALA A 106 -24.48 8.74 5.95
C ALA A 106 -23.67 8.26 4.74
N LEU A 107 -22.43 7.82 4.93
CA LEU A 107 -21.59 7.24 3.87
C LEU A 107 -22.24 5.98 3.29
N LEU A 108 -22.73 5.07 4.14
CA LEU A 108 -23.36 3.82 3.70
C LEU A 108 -24.65 4.10 2.91
N LEU A 109 -25.50 5.00 3.41
CA LEU A 109 -26.73 5.40 2.72
C LEU A 109 -26.44 6.10 1.39
N ALA A 110 -25.45 7.00 1.34
CA ALA A 110 -25.03 7.65 0.11
C ALA A 110 -24.46 6.65 -0.90
N THR A 111 -23.67 5.67 -0.43
CA THR A 111 -23.13 4.60 -1.27
C THR A 111 -24.24 3.73 -1.83
N LEU A 112 -25.18 3.28 -0.99
CA LEU A 112 -26.32 2.47 -1.42
C LEU A 112 -27.18 3.23 -2.43
N ALA A 113 -27.53 4.49 -2.14
CA ALA A 113 -28.30 5.34 -3.04
C ALA A 113 -27.56 5.54 -4.38
N HIS A 114 -26.24 5.75 -4.35
CA HIS A 114 -25.43 5.89 -5.55
C HIS A 114 -25.43 4.62 -6.40
N LEU A 115 -25.20 3.46 -5.78
CA LEU A 115 -25.16 2.18 -6.48
C LEU A 115 -26.51 1.79 -7.07
N LEU A 116 -27.61 2.04 -6.36
CA LEU A 116 -28.96 1.86 -6.90
C LEU A 116 -29.21 2.83 -8.06
N ALA A 117 -28.80 4.09 -7.92
CA ALA A 117 -28.90 5.06 -9.01
C ALA A 117 -28.10 4.62 -10.26
N GLN A 118 -26.92 4.02 -10.11
CA GLN A 118 -26.15 3.47 -11.24
C GLN A 118 -26.87 2.33 -11.97
N LEU A 119 -27.72 1.56 -11.28
CA LEU A 119 -28.47 0.44 -11.89
C LEU A 119 -29.73 0.91 -12.61
N PHE A 120 -30.44 1.88 -12.06
CA PHE A 120 -31.75 2.29 -12.59
C PHE A 120 -31.73 3.61 -13.37
N TRP A 121 -30.91 4.58 -12.95
CA TRP A 121 -30.83 5.94 -13.51
C TRP A 121 -29.40 6.48 -13.54
N PRO A 122 -28.48 5.88 -14.33
CA PRO A 122 -27.05 6.21 -14.30
C PRO A 122 -26.74 7.66 -14.67
N SER A 123 -27.60 8.31 -15.48
CA SER A 123 -27.51 9.73 -15.86
C SER A 123 -28.38 10.66 -15.01
N GLY A 124 -29.05 10.15 -13.98
CA GLY A 124 -29.97 10.91 -13.15
C GLY A 124 -29.28 11.88 -12.18
N LEU A 125 -30.04 12.88 -11.72
CA LEU A 125 -29.59 13.83 -10.69
C LEU A 125 -29.11 13.12 -9.41
N LEU A 126 -29.80 12.04 -9.02
CA LEU A 126 -29.44 11.27 -7.83
C LEU A 126 -28.05 10.64 -7.95
N ALA A 127 -27.71 10.03 -9.09
CA ALA A 127 -26.39 9.46 -9.33
C ALA A 127 -25.30 10.55 -9.24
N ASN A 128 -25.54 11.71 -9.85
CA ASN A 128 -24.62 12.84 -9.82
C ASN A 128 -24.41 13.40 -8.41
N ALA A 129 -25.48 13.69 -7.70
CA ALA A 129 -25.42 14.27 -6.36
C ALA A 129 -24.73 13.32 -5.38
N THR A 130 -25.12 12.04 -5.39
CA THR A 130 -24.53 11.04 -4.49
C THR A 130 -23.06 10.80 -4.78
N GLN A 131 -22.63 10.76 -6.05
CA GLN A 131 -21.21 10.59 -6.41
C GLN A 131 -20.32 11.66 -5.78
N ILE A 132 -20.72 12.93 -5.89
CA ILE A 132 -19.96 14.08 -5.38
C ILE A 132 -19.84 14.02 -3.85
N LEU A 133 -20.80 13.40 -3.15
CA LEU A 133 -20.81 13.31 -1.69
C LEU A 133 -19.94 12.17 -1.13
N LEU A 134 -19.59 11.16 -1.93
CA LEU A 134 -18.91 9.95 -1.43
C LEU A 134 -17.55 10.26 -0.78
N MET A 135 -16.67 10.95 -1.50
CA MET A 135 -15.32 11.26 -1.01
C MET A 135 -15.31 12.23 0.19
N PRO A 136 -16.13 13.30 0.22
CA PRO A 136 -16.30 14.12 1.41
C PRO A 136 -16.81 13.35 2.63
N LEU A 137 -17.79 12.46 2.46
CA LEU A 137 -18.31 11.61 3.54
C LEU A 137 -17.24 10.62 4.05
N LEU A 138 -16.45 10.04 3.13
CA LEU A 138 -15.34 9.18 3.51
C LEU A 138 -14.24 9.95 4.27
N ALA A 139 -13.92 11.17 3.84
CA ALA A 139 -13.01 12.06 4.59
C ALA A 139 -13.56 12.39 5.98
N GLY A 140 -14.87 12.65 6.08
CA GLY A 140 -15.57 12.81 7.36
C GLY A 140 -15.44 11.58 8.25
N ALA A 141 -15.56 10.38 7.69
CA ALA A 141 -15.36 9.14 8.42
C ALA A 141 -13.94 9.04 8.98
N VAL A 142 -12.90 9.26 8.15
CA VAL A 142 -11.49 9.30 8.58
C VAL A 142 -11.25 10.31 9.70
N ILE A 143 -11.83 11.52 9.57
CA ILE A 143 -11.76 12.57 10.59
C ILE A 143 -12.40 12.10 11.90
N SER A 144 -13.51 11.36 11.84
CA SER A 144 -14.23 10.87 13.01
C SER A 144 -13.49 9.73 13.74
N PHE A 145 -12.75 8.90 13.01
CA PHE A 145 -11.95 7.79 13.55
C PHE A 145 -10.58 8.23 14.07
N THR A 146 -10.11 9.44 13.74
CA THR A 146 -8.79 9.95 14.13
C THR A 146 -8.88 11.08 15.15
N THR A 147 -7.87 11.19 16.02
CA THR A 147 -7.77 12.27 17.03
C THR A 147 -6.79 13.35 16.59
N SER A 148 -6.99 14.58 17.08
CA SER A 148 -6.00 15.65 16.92
C SER A 148 -4.88 15.52 17.98
N PRO A 149 -3.62 15.88 17.65
CA PRO A 149 -3.14 16.27 16.32
C PRO A 149 -3.06 15.05 15.37
N ARG A 150 -3.33 15.29 14.08
CA ARG A 150 -3.29 14.25 13.03
C ARG A 150 -1.88 14.15 12.46
N GLY A 151 -1.34 12.93 12.42
CA GLY A 151 -0.02 12.66 11.86
C GLY A 151 0.04 12.88 10.34
N ARG A 152 1.26 12.80 9.79
CA ARG A 152 1.51 12.94 8.34
C ARG A 152 0.69 11.97 7.50
N LEU A 153 0.53 10.72 7.93
CA LEU A 153 -0.27 9.70 7.24
C LEU A 153 -1.70 10.20 6.98
N ILE A 154 -2.42 10.59 8.04
CA ILE A 154 -3.82 11.02 7.93
C ILE A 154 -3.96 12.30 7.12
N ARG A 155 -3.05 13.28 7.29
CA ARG A 155 -3.11 14.53 6.50
C ARG A 155 -2.97 14.27 5.00
N LEU A 156 -2.06 13.37 4.61
CA LEU A 156 -1.88 13.02 3.20
C LEU A 156 -3.04 12.17 2.66
N VAL A 157 -3.63 11.27 3.46
CA VAL A 157 -4.85 10.55 3.08
C VAL A 157 -6.03 11.51 2.86
N LEU A 158 -6.22 12.49 3.75
CA LEU A 158 -7.27 13.50 3.58
C LEU A 158 -7.05 14.37 2.33
N ALA A 159 -5.80 14.73 2.04
CA ALA A 159 -5.46 15.42 0.79
C ALA A 159 -5.76 14.54 -0.44
N ALA A 160 -5.43 13.25 -0.39
CA ALA A 160 -5.75 12.30 -1.46
C ALA A 160 -7.27 12.17 -1.68
N LEU A 161 -8.06 12.10 -0.60
CA LEU A 161 -9.53 12.08 -0.67
C LEU A 161 -10.09 13.39 -1.24
N PHE A 162 -9.51 14.53 -0.89
CA PHE A 162 -9.89 15.82 -1.48
C PHE A 162 -9.63 15.85 -3.00
N PHE A 163 -8.45 15.43 -3.45
CA PHE A 163 -8.17 15.38 -4.90
C PHE A 163 -8.96 14.28 -5.63
N SER A 164 -9.34 13.20 -4.93
CA SER A 164 -10.28 12.20 -5.45
C SER A 164 -11.67 12.82 -5.67
N TRP A 165 -12.15 13.60 -4.70
CA TRP A 165 -13.40 14.37 -4.83
C TRP A 165 -13.34 15.37 -6.00
N VAL A 166 -12.21 16.06 -6.17
CA VAL A 166 -12.00 16.95 -7.32
C VAL A 166 -12.04 16.16 -8.63
N GLY A 167 -11.41 14.99 -8.70
CA GLY A 167 -11.48 14.11 -9.88
C GLY A 167 -12.88 13.59 -10.18
N ASP A 168 -13.68 13.33 -9.14
CA ASP A 168 -15.09 13.00 -9.29
C ASP A 168 -15.91 14.18 -9.83
N ALA A 169 -15.63 15.41 -9.38
CA ALA A 169 -16.44 16.60 -9.68
C ALA A 169 -16.09 17.29 -11.01
N LEU A 170 -14.80 17.47 -11.31
CA LEU A 170 -14.32 18.28 -12.45
C LEU A 170 -14.87 17.88 -13.83
N PRO A 171 -15.04 16.59 -14.17
CA PRO A 171 -15.47 16.21 -15.51
C PRO A 171 -16.87 16.70 -15.90
N ARG A 172 -17.65 17.23 -14.95
CA ARG A 172 -18.97 17.81 -15.19
C ARG A 172 -18.93 19.19 -15.84
N PHE A 173 -17.78 19.85 -15.84
CA PHE A 173 -17.62 21.21 -16.37
C PHE A 173 -16.91 21.23 -17.73
N MET A 174 -16.67 20.06 -18.31
CA MET A 174 -15.88 19.87 -19.53
C MET A 174 -16.48 18.73 -20.34
N ASP A 175 -16.22 18.69 -21.65
CA ASP A 175 -16.65 17.61 -22.53
C ASP A 175 -15.46 16.91 -23.19
N GLY A 176 -15.65 15.66 -23.61
CA GLY A 176 -14.68 14.87 -24.38
C GLY A 176 -13.34 14.63 -23.66
N ASP A 177 -12.25 14.65 -24.43
CA ASP A 177 -10.89 14.40 -23.93
C ASP A 177 -10.45 15.34 -22.79
N PRO A 178 -10.76 16.66 -22.82
CA PRO A 178 -10.49 17.55 -21.69
C PRO A 178 -11.15 17.09 -20.37
N ALA A 179 -12.39 16.58 -20.41
CA ALA A 179 -13.07 16.06 -19.22
C ALA A 179 -12.35 14.83 -18.64
N PHE A 180 -11.92 13.93 -19.52
CA PHE A 180 -11.12 12.76 -19.14
C PHE A 180 -9.76 13.16 -18.55
N LEU A 181 -9.06 14.10 -19.18
CA LEU A 181 -7.76 14.59 -18.69
C LEU A 181 -7.88 15.31 -17.35
N ALA A 182 -8.94 16.09 -17.14
CA ALA A 182 -9.20 16.75 -15.85
C ALA A 182 -9.48 15.72 -14.74
N MET A 183 -10.29 14.69 -15.04
CA MET A 183 -10.54 13.57 -14.14
C MET A 183 -9.24 12.87 -13.74
N VAL A 184 -8.49 12.38 -14.72
CA VAL A 184 -7.28 11.59 -14.52
C VAL A 184 -6.17 12.43 -13.90
N GLY A 185 -6.06 13.71 -14.27
CA GLY A 185 -5.11 14.64 -13.67
C GLY A 185 -5.35 14.85 -12.18
N ALA A 186 -6.60 15.07 -11.78
CA ALA A 186 -6.94 15.20 -10.36
C ALA A 186 -6.71 13.89 -9.59
N PHE A 187 -7.11 12.75 -10.16
CA PHE A 187 -6.80 11.45 -9.55
C PHE A 187 -5.30 11.17 -9.47
N LEU A 188 -4.50 11.57 -10.46
CA LEU A 188 -3.04 11.43 -10.41
C LEU A 188 -2.44 12.18 -9.22
N VAL A 189 -2.91 13.41 -8.97
CA VAL A 189 -2.51 14.18 -7.79
C VAL A 189 -2.93 13.45 -6.50
N ALA A 190 -4.14 12.89 -6.46
CA ALA A 190 -4.56 12.04 -5.33
C ALA A 190 -3.63 10.84 -5.12
N GLN A 191 -3.20 10.17 -6.19
CA GLN A 191 -2.26 9.05 -6.11
C GLN A 191 -0.92 9.49 -5.53
N PHE A 192 -0.38 10.67 -5.87
CA PHE A 192 0.85 11.16 -5.26
C PHE A 192 0.70 11.41 -3.76
N PHE A 193 -0.45 11.91 -3.30
CA PHE A 193 -0.73 12.04 -1.87
C PHE A 193 -0.82 10.68 -1.18
N TYR A 194 -1.51 9.69 -1.77
CA TYR A 194 -1.53 8.33 -1.24
C TYR A 194 -0.14 7.69 -1.20
N ILE A 195 0.63 7.78 -2.29
CA ILE A 195 2.01 7.29 -2.35
C ILE A 195 2.85 7.94 -1.25
N GLY A 196 2.78 9.27 -1.10
CA GLY A 196 3.49 9.98 -0.03
C GLY A 196 3.07 9.55 1.38
N ALA A 197 1.80 9.20 1.57
CA ALA A 197 1.28 8.70 2.84
C ALA A 197 1.80 7.29 3.16
N LEU A 198 1.84 6.43 2.15
CA LEU A 198 2.13 5.00 2.27
C LEU A 198 3.63 4.69 2.16
N ALA A 199 4.42 5.57 1.53
CA ALA A 199 5.85 5.39 1.29
C ALA A 199 6.63 5.12 2.57
N ARG A 200 6.24 5.71 3.72
CA ARG A 200 6.92 5.45 5.01
C ARG A 200 6.80 3.99 5.48
N TYR A 201 5.85 3.23 4.95
CA TYR A 201 5.58 1.83 5.31
C TYR A 201 6.10 0.83 4.25
N TRP A 202 6.90 1.29 3.28
CA TRP A 202 7.40 0.45 2.18
C TRP A 202 8.17 -0.79 2.64
N LYS A 203 8.83 -0.75 3.81
CA LYS A 203 9.59 -1.89 4.37
C LYS A 203 8.69 -3.08 4.72
N SER A 204 7.42 -2.83 5.03
CA SER A 204 6.41 -3.84 5.32
C SER A 204 5.57 -4.21 4.10
N SER A 205 5.74 -3.47 2.99
CA SER A 205 5.03 -3.73 1.74
C SER A 205 5.63 -4.92 0.99
N ILE A 206 4.80 -5.53 0.14
CA ILE A 206 5.24 -6.53 -0.84
C ILE A 206 6.28 -5.99 -1.82
N LEU A 207 6.54 -4.68 -1.85
CA LEU A 207 7.60 -4.05 -2.66
C LEU A 207 8.97 -4.70 -2.46
N ARG A 208 9.25 -5.26 -1.27
CA ARG A 208 10.49 -6.01 -1.00
C ARG A 208 10.54 -7.41 -1.62
N ARG A 209 9.41 -7.95 -2.07
CA ARG A 209 9.24 -9.30 -2.60
C ARG A 209 8.96 -9.20 -4.10
N TRP A 210 10.00 -9.13 -4.90
CA TRP A 210 9.92 -8.88 -6.35
C TRP A 210 8.91 -9.77 -7.09
N TRP A 211 8.78 -11.05 -6.70
CA TRP A 211 7.82 -12.00 -7.30
C TRP A 211 6.35 -11.64 -7.04
N MET A 212 6.05 -10.95 -5.93
CA MET A 212 4.69 -10.47 -5.62
C MET A 212 4.31 -9.22 -6.44
N LEU A 213 5.26 -8.61 -7.17
CA LEU A 213 5.00 -7.49 -8.09
C LEU A 213 4.47 -7.97 -9.44
N PHE A 214 4.79 -9.21 -9.81
CA PHE A 214 4.38 -9.81 -11.08
C PHE A 214 2.87 -9.72 -11.36
N PRO A 215 1.95 -10.05 -10.43
CA PRO A 215 0.51 -9.94 -10.70
C PRO A 215 0.07 -8.51 -11.04
N TYR A 216 0.61 -7.49 -10.35
CA TYR A 216 0.31 -6.09 -10.63
C TYR A 216 0.86 -5.66 -11.99
N LEU A 217 2.10 -6.03 -12.28
CA LEU A 217 2.76 -5.69 -13.54
C LEU A 217 2.08 -6.38 -14.74
N ALA A 218 1.68 -7.65 -14.57
CA ALA A 218 0.93 -8.41 -15.56
C ALA A 218 -0.45 -7.80 -15.81
N ALA A 219 -1.20 -7.49 -14.74
CA ALA A 219 -2.51 -6.83 -14.86
C ALA A 219 -2.40 -5.48 -15.57
N PHE A 220 -1.41 -4.66 -15.21
CA PHE A 220 -1.16 -3.38 -15.85
C PHE A 220 -0.75 -3.53 -17.33
N ALA A 221 0.12 -4.48 -17.65
CA ALA A 221 0.52 -4.77 -19.02
C ALA A 221 -0.67 -5.23 -19.89
N VAL A 222 -1.51 -6.11 -19.36
CA VAL A 222 -2.75 -6.54 -20.03
C VAL A 222 -3.66 -5.34 -20.29
N LEU A 223 -3.86 -4.49 -19.28
CA LEU A 223 -4.67 -3.27 -19.43
C LEU A 223 -4.12 -2.35 -20.54
N LEU A 224 -2.81 -2.13 -20.59
CA LEU A 224 -2.19 -1.32 -21.64
C LEU A 224 -2.35 -1.95 -23.03
N ILE A 225 -2.20 -3.27 -23.15
CA ILE A 225 -2.40 -3.96 -24.42
C ILE A 225 -3.83 -3.76 -24.92
N LEU A 226 -4.82 -3.89 -24.03
CA LEU A 226 -6.23 -3.72 -24.35
C LEU A 226 -6.60 -2.27 -24.70
N CYS A 227 -6.09 -1.30 -23.94
CA CYS A 227 -6.46 0.11 -24.10
C CYS A 227 -5.66 0.84 -25.18
N SER A 228 -4.45 0.38 -25.51
CA SER A 228 -3.56 1.08 -26.46
C SER A 228 -4.17 1.37 -27.85
N PRO A 229 -5.01 0.52 -28.46
CA PRO A 229 -5.60 0.82 -29.76
C PRO A 229 -6.61 1.97 -29.71
N GLY A 230 -7.35 2.12 -28.61
CA GLY A 230 -8.36 3.16 -28.43
C GLY A 230 -7.84 4.43 -27.75
N ALA A 231 -6.69 4.38 -27.07
CA ALA A 231 -6.19 5.52 -26.29
C ALA A 231 -5.60 6.66 -27.13
N GLY A 232 -5.05 6.39 -28.33
CA GLY A 232 -4.48 7.43 -29.19
C GLY A 232 -3.51 8.36 -28.46
N ALA A 233 -3.78 9.68 -28.48
CA ALA A 233 -2.97 10.69 -27.79
C ALA A 233 -3.05 10.61 -26.25
N LEU A 234 -4.10 10.00 -25.69
CA LEU A 234 -4.30 9.84 -24.25
C LEU A 234 -3.50 8.68 -23.65
N LEU A 235 -2.80 7.89 -24.48
CA LEU A 235 -2.02 6.74 -24.01
C LEU A 235 -0.93 7.14 -23.00
N ALA A 236 -0.22 8.25 -23.22
CA ALA A 236 0.81 8.72 -22.30
C ALA A 236 0.24 9.10 -20.91
N PRO A 237 -0.82 9.93 -20.80
CA PRO A 237 -1.53 10.14 -19.55
C PRO A 237 -1.97 8.86 -18.84
N VAL A 238 -2.53 7.89 -19.59
CA VAL A 238 -2.98 6.61 -19.03
C VAL A 238 -1.84 5.79 -18.46
N ILE A 239 -0.68 5.74 -19.14
CA ILE A 239 0.51 5.04 -18.63
C ILE A 239 1.01 5.70 -17.34
N ILE A 240 1.15 7.03 -17.33
CA ILE A 240 1.63 7.78 -16.16
C ILE A 240 0.70 7.53 -14.96
N TYR A 241 -0.61 7.66 -15.20
CA TYR A 241 -1.62 7.42 -14.18
C TYR A 241 -1.61 5.98 -13.66
N GLY A 242 -1.66 5.00 -14.55
CA GLY A 242 -1.70 3.60 -14.18
C GLY A 242 -0.44 3.14 -13.44
N LEU A 243 0.73 3.69 -13.77
CA LEU A 243 1.95 3.45 -12.99
C LEU A 243 1.85 4.01 -11.57
N ALA A 244 1.37 5.24 -11.40
CA ALA A 244 1.17 5.83 -10.08
C ALA A 244 0.16 5.02 -9.24
N LEU A 245 -0.96 4.62 -9.85
CA LEU A 245 -1.97 3.79 -9.20
C LEU A 245 -1.43 2.41 -8.80
N MET A 246 -0.64 1.77 -9.68
CA MET A 246 0.00 0.49 -9.38
C MET A 246 0.97 0.61 -8.20
N VAL A 247 1.81 1.66 -8.17
CA VAL A 247 2.73 1.92 -7.06
C VAL A 247 1.96 2.15 -5.76
N MET A 248 0.89 2.93 -5.79
CA MET A 248 0.01 3.14 -4.64
C MET A 248 -0.57 1.81 -4.14
N ALA A 249 -1.11 0.99 -5.03
CA ALA A 249 -1.70 -0.30 -4.68
C ALA A 249 -0.67 -1.24 -4.03
N ILE A 250 0.55 -1.30 -4.56
CA ILE A 250 1.65 -2.08 -3.96
C ILE A 250 2.04 -1.52 -2.59
N LEU A 251 2.21 -0.20 -2.45
CA LEU A 251 2.57 0.43 -1.17
C LEU A 251 1.51 0.25 -0.09
N SER A 252 0.23 0.21 -0.47
CA SER A 252 -0.89 0.02 0.46
C SER A 252 -0.76 -1.26 1.30
N THR A 253 -0.15 -2.31 0.73
CA THR A 253 0.14 -3.57 1.45
C THR A 253 1.02 -3.37 2.69
N GLY A 254 1.79 -2.28 2.75
CA GLY A 254 2.64 -1.93 3.90
C GLY A 254 1.84 -1.56 5.16
N LEU A 255 0.56 -1.20 5.03
CA LEU A 255 -0.34 -0.99 6.17
C LEU A 255 -1.05 -2.27 6.63
N GLY A 256 -0.86 -3.39 5.92
CA GLY A 256 -1.47 -4.68 6.23
C GLY A 256 -2.46 -5.17 5.16
N PRO A 257 -3.09 -6.33 5.38
CA PRO A 257 -3.92 -7.01 4.38
C PRO A 257 -5.15 -6.19 3.97
N VAL A 258 -5.79 -5.48 4.91
CA VAL A 258 -6.97 -4.66 4.61
C VAL A 258 -6.62 -3.54 3.62
N ALA A 259 -5.54 -2.81 3.85
CA ALA A 259 -5.09 -1.77 2.93
C ALA A 259 -4.62 -2.37 1.59
N GLY A 260 -3.89 -3.48 1.63
CA GLY A 260 -3.42 -4.19 0.42
C GLY A 260 -4.56 -4.65 -0.50
N SER A 261 -5.58 -5.28 0.07
CA SER A 261 -6.80 -5.65 -0.66
C SER A 261 -7.53 -4.40 -1.16
N GLY A 262 -7.62 -3.34 -0.36
CA GLY A 262 -8.19 -2.06 -0.78
C GLY A 262 -7.47 -1.44 -1.97
N GLY A 263 -6.12 -1.46 -1.97
CA GLY A 263 -5.29 -1.00 -3.08
C GLY A 263 -5.50 -1.80 -4.35
N ALA A 264 -5.59 -3.13 -4.25
CA ALA A 264 -5.88 -3.99 -5.41
C ALA A 264 -7.30 -3.74 -5.98
N ILE A 265 -8.30 -3.58 -5.11
CA ILE A 265 -9.68 -3.27 -5.51
C ILE A 265 -9.74 -1.87 -6.15
N PHE A 266 -9.00 -0.89 -5.63
CA PHE A 266 -8.93 0.44 -6.22
C PHE A 266 -8.21 0.42 -7.59
N PHE A 267 -7.13 -0.37 -7.72
CA PHE A 267 -6.51 -0.60 -9.02
C PHE A 267 -7.47 -1.23 -10.04
N LEU A 268 -8.34 -2.15 -9.59
CA LEU A 268 -9.39 -2.75 -10.42
C LEU A 268 -10.45 -1.71 -10.85
N SER A 269 -10.90 -0.84 -9.94
CA SER A 269 -11.85 0.25 -10.25
C SER A 269 -11.39 1.06 -11.46
N ASP A 270 -10.14 1.52 -11.43
CA ASP A 270 -9.68 2.43 -12.48
C ASP A 270 -9.26 1.67 -13.75
N SER A 271 -8.92 0.39 -13.61
CA SER A 271 -8.81 -0.51 -14.76
C SER A 271 -10.15 -0.59 -15.49
N LEU A 272 -11.28 -0.69 -14.77
CA LEU A 272 -12.62 -0.65 -15.37
C LEU A 272 -12.92 0.71 -16.01
N ILE A 273 -12.48 1.82 -15.42
CA ILE A 273 -12.58 3.16 -16.05
C ILE A 273 -11.81 3.19 -17.37
N ALA A 274 -10.56 2.71 -17.39
CA ALA A 274 -9.74 2.69 -18.59
C ALA A 274 -10.35 1.79 -19.68
N LEU A 275 -10.86 0.60 -19.32
CA LEU A 275 -11.56 -0.27 -20.25
C LEU A 275 -12.81 0.40 -20.83
N ARG A 276 -13.61 1.08 -20.00
CA ARG A 276 -14.78 1.84 -20.45
C ARG A 276 -14.42 2.94 -21.46
N SER A 277 -13.29 3.59 -21.24
CA SER A 277 -12.89 4.77 -22.02
C SER A 277 -12.20 4.41 -23.33
N PHE A 278 -11.51 3.27 -23.41
CA PHE A 278 -10.60 2.95 -24.52
C PHE A 278 -10.89 1.62 -25.22
N THR A 279 -11.93 0.89 -24.81
CA THR A 279 -12.30 -0.39 -25.41
C THR A 279 -13.80 -0.49 -25.61
N ASP A 280 -14.21 -1.31 -26.58
CA ASP A 280 -15.63 -1.61 -26.85
C ASP A 280 -16.17 -2.77 -25.97
N ILE A 281 -15.49 -3.10 -24.88
CA ILE A 281 -15.89 -4.20 -24.00
C ILE A 281 -17.15 -3.79 -23.22
N GLY A 282 -18.30 -4.27 -23.67
CA GLY A 282 -19.58 -4.03 -23.02
C GLY A 282 -19.77 -4.88 -21.75
N ILE A 283 -19.34 -4.38 -20.59
CA ILE A 283 -19.69 -4.96 -19.29
C ILE A 283 -21.04 -4.38 -18.83
N PRO A 284 -22.08 -5.21 -18.60
CA PRO A 284 -23.34 -4.73 -18.06
C PRO A 284 -23.14 -4.02 -16.72
N ALA A 285 -23.81 -2.88 -16.55
CA ALA A 285 -23.71 -2.06 -15.34
C ALA A 285 -22.26 -1.68 -14.96
N MET A 286 -21.40 -1.40 -15.95
CA MET A 286 -20.00 -1.04 -15.70
C MET A 286 -19.84 0.13 -14.70
N GLY A 287 -20.72 1.13 -14.75
CA GLY A 287 -20.76 2.23 -13.78
C GLY A 287 -20.97 1.78 -12.33
N PHE A 288 -21.82 0.77 -12.10
CA PHE A 288 -22.02 0.17 -10.78
C PHE A 288 -20.74 -0.50 -10.26
N TRP A 289 -20.08 -1.31 -11.10
CA TRP A 289 -18.85 -2.03 -10.69
C TRP A 289 -17.68 -1.09 -10.43
N ILE A 290 -17.52 -0.05 -11.25
CA ILE A 290 -16.53 1.02 -11.02
C ILE A 290 -16.77 1.63 -9.64
N MET A 291 -17.99 2.10 -9.36
CA MET A 291 -18.27 2.83 -8.13
C MET A 291 -18.23 1.94 -6.88
N LEU A 292 -18.66 0.68 -6.99
CA LEU A 292 -18.57 -0.29 -5.90
C LEU A 292 -17.10 -0.53 -5.51
N THR A 293 -16.25 -0.81 -6.50
CA THR A 293 -14.82 -1.07 -6.27
C THR A 293 -14.08 0.20 -5.84
N TYR A 294 -14.41 1.35 -6.40
CA TYR A 294 -13.86 2.65 -6.01
C TYR A 294 -14.10 2.95 -4.52
N VAL A 295 -15.36 2.92 -4.08
CA VAL A 295 -15.72 3.24 -2.68
C VAL A 295 -15.14 2.19 -1.73
N ALA A 296 -15.23 0.90 -2.07
CA ALA A 296 -14.68 -0.17 -1.23
C ALA A 296 -13.15 -0.04 -1.07
N GLY A 297 -12.42 0.16 -2.17
CA GLY A 297 -10.97 0.30 -2.17
C GLY A 297 -10.50 1.50 -1.35
N GLN A 298 -11.07 2.68 -1.62
CA GLN A 298 -10.77 3.92 -0.88
C GLN A 298 -11.11 3.78 0.62
N ALA A 299 -12.25 3.18 0.95
CA ALA A 299 -12.67 2.99 2.34
C ALA A 299 -11.74 2.05 3.11
N MET A 300 -11.31 0.94 2.49
CA MET A 300 -10.39 -0.02 3.10
C MET A 300 -9.01 0.59 3.38
N ILE A 301 -8.44 1.35 2.43
CA ILE A 301 -7.18 2.07 2.61
C ILE A 301 -7.32 3.11 3.73
N SER A 302 -8.39 3.90 3.69
CA SER A 302 -8.68 4.96 4.66
C SER A 302 -8.89 4.44 6.09
N TYR A 303 -9.60 3.32 6.22
CA TYR A 303 -9.81 2.63 7.49
C TYR A 303 -8.48 2.11 8.05
N ALA A 304 -7.70 1.40 7.25
CA ALA A 304 -6.40 0.88 7.67
C ALA A 304 -5.44 2.00 8.08
N ALA A 305 -5.43 3.13 7.37
CA ALA A 305 -4.67 4.31 7.75
C ALA A 305 -5.10 4.88 9.11
N SER A 306 -6.41 4.94 9.37
CA SER A 306 -6.98 5.40 10.65
C SER A 306 -6.59 4.48 11.81
N GLN A 307 -6.66 3.16 11.61
CA GLN A 307 -6.21 2.17 12.60
C GLN A 307 -4.72 2.29 12.88
N ARG A 308 -3.91 2.53 11.84
CA ARG A 308 -2.47 2.71 11.99
C ARG A 308 -2.11 3.96 12.80
N ASP A 309 -2.79 5.09 12.56
CA ASP A 309 -2.60 6.32 13.34
C ASP A 309 -2.93 6.11 14.82
N ALA A 310 -4.00 5.36 15.13
CA ALA A 310 -4.37 5.02 16.50
C ALA A 310 -3.31 4.15 17.20
N GLN A 311 -2.78 3.13 16.49
CA GLN A 311 -1.71 2.27 17.02
C GLN A 311 -0.45 3.09 17.31
N GLU A 312 0.01 3.93 16.39
CA GLU A 312 1.22 4.74 16.58
C GLU A 312 1.10 5.67 17.80
N LYS A 313 -0.06 6.28 18.01
CA LYS A 313 -0.32 7.10 19.20
C LYS A 313 -0.27 6.31 20.49
N SER A 314 -0.90 5.13 20.55
CA SER A 314 -0.86 4.28 21.75
C SER A 314 0.57 3.87 22.14
N THR A 315 1.43 3.63 21.14
CA THR A 315 2.83 3.29 21.40
C THR A 315 3.67 4.48 21.88
N THR A 316 3.32 5.70 21.49
CA THR A 316 4.01 6.92 21.97
C THR A 316 3.62 7.26 23.40
N THR A 317 2.36 7.06 23.80
CA THR A 317 1.91 7.36 25.18
C THR A 317 2.48 6.41 26.23
N CYS A 318 2.85 5.19 25.85
CA CYS A 318 3.42 4.19 26.77
C CYS A 318 4.95 4.32 26.97
N ARG A 319 5.60 5.24 26.26
CA ARG A 319 7.05 5.41 26.23
C ARG A 319 7.46 6.69 26.93
#